data_AF-A0A971G6J4-F1
#
_entry.id   AF-A0A971G6J4-F1
#
_cell.length_a   1.000
_cell.length_b   1.000
_cell.length_c   1.000
_cell.angle_alpha   90.00
_cell.angle_beta   90.00
_cell.angle_gamma   90.00
#
_symmetry.space_group_name_H-M   'P 1'
#
loop_
_entity.id
_entity.type
_entity.pdbx_description
1 polymer ?
#
loop_
_entity_poly.entity_id
_entity_poly.type
_entity_poly.pdbx_seq_one_letter_code
_entity_poly.pdbx_strand_id
1 'polypeptide(L)'
;MRKTTRWLCLLLCLCLTIGIAALAEAPAADAADPVSVPPTTAAEEYEGSTLVAKLNEREITWADLKVDYENLVNNFSSQYDFSDPSVKAMFQTYVLDSFIRETVIFQQVKTAGLELTAEEKAASDAEADQMWSDAIASYISNEYADLTDESPEEKKAEANAAAEAYFNEMGYSPEILREQMAQSKMYDRLYAQVTQDIVVTDADVEADYQAKVAADKALYENDIAGYINYNSYVDQSAYYAMMTGSSAADMEYAWYKPAGFRAVKHILLPVDEELMSKYKDLQARLEEQMDAEAAKEQGTAEDAAAADATQEPAQNPVTQADVDLAKADILNSLSAKVDEINQKINEGVSFDELIATYGVKADGTTTDPGMTNEPTKTTGYEVAKESVNYVPEFVEAAFSVDNIGDVSAPYLSDYGVHIVKYIGDVAAGPVAMTDAQRQAKMASMLEDRKAEAFSAKLDEWIAASNITYTGVILSYEELEAAYAAEAEEAEEMSVEGLEP
;
A
#
# COMPACT_ATOMS: atom_id res chain seq x y z
N MET A 1 4.93 -25.95 5.70
CA MET A 1 5.92 -26.09 4.61
C MET A 1 5.19 -25.95 3.28
N ARG A 2 5.07 -24.74 2.77
CA ARG A 2 4.74 -24.43 1.37
C ARG A 2 5.61 -23.23 0.99
N LYS A 3 6.85 -23.53 0.61
CA LYS A 3 7.82 -22.61 0.01
C LYS A 3 8.12 -23.20 -1.35
N THR A 4 7.64 -22.56 -2.42
CA THR A 4 8.14 -22.61 -3.82
C THR A 4 7.02 -22.19 -4.79
N THR A 5 6.73 -20.90 -4.88
CA THR A 5 5.96 -20.34 -6.02
C THR A 5 6.28 -18.84 -6.17
N ARG A 6 7.50 -18.51 -6.59
CA ARG A 6 7.91 -17.15 -6.99
C ARG A 6 9.10 -17.22 -7.94
N TRP A 7 8.89 -17.68 -9.18
CA TRP A 7 9.84 -17.53 -10.28
C TRP A 7 9.06 -17.56 -11.59
N LEU A 8 8.46 -16.42 -11.95
CA LEU A 8 7.99 -16.16 -13.31
C LEU A 8 8.12 -14.63 -13.52
N CYS A 9 8.82 -14.24 -14.59
CA CYS A 9 8.92 -12.86 -15.11
C CYS A 9 9.74 -11.84 -14.30
N LEU A 10 11.05 -12.07 -14.10
CA LEU A 10 11.96 -11.03 -13.61
C LEU A 10 12.56 -10.15 -14.72
N LEU A 11 12.64 -10.62 -15.97
CA LEU A 11 13.14 -9.79 -17.08
C LEU A 11 12.07 -8.85 -17.67
N LEU A 12 10.82 -9.29 -17.74
CA LEU A 12 9.71 -8.45 -18.20
C LEU A 12 9.29 -7.41 -17.15
N CYS A 13 9.43 -7.71 -15.85
CA CYS A 13 9.14 -6.74 -14.80
C CYS A 13 10.20 -5.64 -14.67
N LEU A 14 11.49 -5.92 -14.93
CA LEU A 14 12.53 -4.90 -14.78
C LEU A 14 12.49 -3.81 -15.88
N CYS A 15 12.05 -4.18 -17.09
CA CYS A 15 11.83 -3.20 -18.16
C CYS A 15 10.50 -2.45 -17.98
N LEU A 16 9.47 -3.12 -17.45
CA LEU A 16 8.18 -2.47 -17.15
C LEU A 16 8.28 -1.48 -15.97
N THR A 17 9.07 -1.71 -14.93
CA THR A 17 9.09 -0.81 -13.76
C THR A 17 9.79 0.53 -14.02
N ILE A 18 10.85 0.57 -14.83
CA ILE A 18 11.54 1.83 -15.18
C ILE A 18 10.70 2.63 -16.18
N GLY A 19 10.02 1.96 -17.11
CA GLY A 19 9.08 2.58 -18.05
C GLY A 19 7.80 3.13 -17.42
N ILE A 20 7.24 2.41 -16.44
CA ILE A 20 6.03 2.86 -15.73
C ILE A 20 6.34 4.09 -14.87
N ALA A 21 7.55 4.23 -14.29
CA ALA A 21 7.93 5.44 -13.56
C ALA A 21 8.00 6.67 -14.48
N ALA A 22 8.55 6.53 -15.69
CA ALA A 22 8.57 7.60 -16.69
C ALA A 22 7.17 7.95 -17.25
N LEU A 23 6.27 6.97 -17.39
CA LEU A 23 4.85 7.23 -17.72
C LEU A 23 4.06 7.82 -16.52
N ALA A 24 4.47 7.56 -15.28
CA ALA A 24 3.81 8.05 -14.06
C ALA A 24 4.33 9.41 -13.58
N GLU A 25 5.52 9.84 -14.00
CA GLU A 25 6.07 11.18 -13.74
C GLU A 25 5.61 12.23 -14.76
N ALA A 26 4.81 11.86 -15.76
CA ALA A 26 3.98 12.85 -16.45
C ALA A 26 3.10 13.53 -15.39
N PRO A 27 3.08 14.88 -15.29
CA PRO A 27 2.41 15.55 -14.19
C PRO A 27 0.95 15.12 -14.16
N ALA A 28 0.54 14.53 -13.04
CA ALA A 28 -0.86 14.49 -12.65
C ALA A 28 -1.30 15.94 -12.40
N ALA A 29 -1.51 16.68 -13.47
CA ALA A 29 -2.24 17.93 -13.44
C ALA A 29 -3.70 17.59 -13.10
N ASP A 30 -4.25 18.29 -12.11
CA ASP A 30 -5.67 18.30 -11.77
C ASP A 30 -6.54 18.19 -13.02
N ALA A 31 -7.66 17.48 -12.91
CA ALA A 31 -8.64 17.17 -13.96
C ALA A 31 -9.12 18.36 -14.82
N ALA A 32 -8.24 18.84 -15.71
CA ALA A 32 -8.45 19.81 -16.75
C ALA A 32 -7.71 19.29 -17.99
N ASP A 33 -8.50 18.86 -18.98
CA ASP A 33 -8.18 18.35 -20.32
C ASP A 33 -6.94 17.43 -20.49
N PRO A 34 -7.09 16.22 -21.07
CA PRO A 34 -5.94 15.38 -21.37
C PRO A 34 -4.97 16.15 -22.28
N VAL A 35 -3.71 16.28 -21.85
CA VAL A 35 -2.62 16.84 -22.65
C VAL A 35 -2.59 16.06 -23.97
N SER A 36 -3.09 16.66 -25.05
CA SER A 36 -2.96 16.07 -26.39
C SER A 36 -1.49 16.13 -26.80
N VAL A 37 -0.95 15.03 -27.31
CA VAL A 37 0.35 15.01 -28.02
C VAL A 37 0.09 15.61 -29.41
N PRO A 38 1.06 16.29 -30.04
CA PRO A 38 0.81 16.92 -31.33
C PRO A 38 0.55 15.83 -32.38
N PRO A 39 -0.20 16.13 -33.46
CA PRO A 39 -0.49 15.17 -34.51
C PRO A 39 0.81 14.68 -35.15
N THR A 40 1.26 13.52 -34.69
CA THR A 40 2.42 12.82 -35.24
C THR A 40 1.91 11.95 -36.38
N THR A 41 2.63 11.89 -37.51
CA THR A 41 2.26 11.01 -38.62
C THR A 41 2.67 9.55 -38.36
N ALA A 42 2.34 9.03 -37.18
CA ALA A 42 2.51 7.61 -36.89
C ALA A 42 1.65 6.83 -37.89
N ALA A 43 2.28 5.99 -38.71
CA ALA A 43 1.56 5.21 -39.71
C ALA A 43 0.57 4.25 -39.03
N GLU A 44 -0.52 3.89 -39.72
CA GLU A 44 -1.46 2.88 -39.23
C GLU A 44 -0.77 1.52 -38.99
N GLU A 45 0.19 1.17 -39.86
CA GLU A 45 1.08 0.02 -39.70
C GLU A 45 2.37 0.25 -40.50
N TYR A 46 3.52 -0.20 -39.97
CA TYR A 46 4.80 -0.22 -40.69
C TYR A 46 5.08 -1.61 -41.25
N GLU A 47 5.73 -1.68 -42.43
CA GLU A 47 6.24 -2.96 -42.94
C GLU A 47 7.35 -3.47 -42.03
N GLY A 48 7.45 -4.78 -41.79
CA GLY A 48 8.44 -5.35 -40.86
C GLY A 48 9.90 -4.99 -41.21
N SER A 49 10.22 -4.83 -42.50
CA SER A 49 11.56 -4.42 -42.98
C SER A 49 11.86 -2.93 -42.82
N THR A 50 10.92 -2.13 -42.32
CA THR A 50 11.11 -0.68 -42.15
C THR A 50 12.22 -0.43 -41.15
N LEU A 51 13.29 0.26 -41.57
CA LEU A 51 14.39 0.66 -40.69
C LEU A 51 13.94 1.83 -39.80
N VAL A 52 13.98 1.62 -38.49
CA VAL A 52 13.54 2.62 -37.50
C VAL A 52 14.71 3.34 -36.83
N ALA A 53 15.80 2.62 -36.59
CA ALA A 53 17.01 3.18 -36.02
C ALA A 53 18.24 2.32 -36.38
N LYS A 54 19.42 2.88 -36.14
CA LYS A 54 20.68 2.15 -36.17
C LYS A 54 21.42 2.37 -34.86
N LEU A 55 21.84 1.30 -34.21
CA LEU A 55 22.62 1.30 -32.98
C LEU A 55 23.95 0.62 -33.24
N ASN A 56 25.03 1.40 -33.26
CA ASN A 56 26.37 0.96 -33.64
C ASN A 56 26.35 0.34 -35.06
N GLU A 57 26.63 -0.96 -35.17
CA GLU A 57 26.53 -1.70 -36.44
C GLU A 57 25.17 -2.39 -36.65
N ARG A 58 24.30 -2.42 -35.62
CA ARG A 58 23.00 -3.09 -35.67
C ARG A 58 21.95 -2.18 -36.30
N GLU A 59 21.31 -2.66 -37.35
CA GLU A 59 20.07 -2.09 -37.88
C GLU A 59 18.89 -2.57 -37.04
N ILE A 60 18.00 -1.65 -36.67
CA ILE A 60 16.78 -1.92 -35.91
C ILE A 60 15.61 -1.69 -36.86
N THR A 61 14.77 -2.70 -37.03
CA THR A 61 13.62 -2.68 -37.91
C THR A 61 12.32 -2.72 -37.14
N TRP A 62 11.20 -2.38 -37.77
CA TRP A 62 9.90 -2.51 -37.14
C TRP A 62 9.59 -3.96 -36.72
N ALA A 63 10.06 -4.96 -37.47
CA ALA A 63 9.91 -6.36 -37.08
C ALA A 63 10.54 -6.69 -35.72
N ASP A 64 11.63 -6.01 -35.35
CA ASP A 64 12.28 -6.18 -34.05
C ASP A 64 11.41 -5.64 -32.89
N LEU A 65 10.56 -4.64 -33.16
CA LEU A 65 9.76 -3.94 -32.14
C LEU A 65 8.29 -4.39 -32.10
N LYS A 66 7.79 -4.94 -33.22
CA LYS A 66 6.35 -5.14 -33.46
C LYS A 66 5.69 -5.99 -32.38
N VAL A 67 6.33 -7.08 -31.96
CA VAL A 67 5.75 -8.01 -30.97
C VAL A 67 5.57 -7.33 -29.62
N ASP A 68 6.58 -6.59 -29.15
CA ASP A 68 6.51 -5.89 -27.87
C ASP A 68 5.50 -4.75 -27.91
N TYR A 69 5.43 -4.03 -29.04
CA TYR A 69 4.39 -3.01 -29.24
C TYR A 69 2.98 -3.60 -29.22
N GLU A 70 2.73 -4.70 -29.94
CA GLU A 70 1.41 -5.36 -29.94
C GLU A 70 1.04 -5.88 -28.55
N ASN A 71 2.02 -6.40 -27.79
CA ASN A 71 1.81 -6.81 -26.40
C ASN A 71 1.41 -5.63 -25.52
N LEU A 72 2.07 -4.47 -25.63
CA LEU A 72 1.67 -3.28 -24.88
C LEU A 72 0.28 -2.79 -25.29
N VAL A 73 -0.04 -2.74 -26.58
CA VAL A 73 -1.38 -2.38 -27.06
C VAL A 73 -2.44 -3.30 -26.44
N ASN A 74 -2.22 -4.62 -26.45
CA ASN A 74 -3.16 -5.57 -25.87
C ASN A 74 -3.36 -5.35 -24.36
N ASN A 75 -2.28 -5.12 -23.62
CA ASN A 75 -2.33 -4.92 -22.17
C ASN A 75 -2.96 -3.57 -21.76
N PHE A 76 -2.80 -2.53 -22.58
CA PHE A 76 -3.19 -1.16 -22.23
C PHE A 76 -4.39 -0.62 -23.00
N SER A 77 -4.95 -1.38 -23.94
CA SER A 77 -6.09 -0.97 -24.79
C SER A 77 -7.37 -0.59 -24.02
N SER A 78 -7.52 -1.04 -22.78
CA SER A 78 -8.66 -0.65 -21.92
C SER A 78 -8.47 0.70 -21.24
N GLN A 79 -7.23 1.18 -21.13
CA GLN A 79 -6.85 2.41 -20.42
C GLN A 79 -6.51 3.54 -21.39
N TYR A 80 -6.03 3.21 -22.59
CA TYR A 80 -5.56 4.17 -23.59
C TYR A 80 -6.25 3.96 -24.94
N ASP A 81 -6.60 5.06 -25.61
CA ASP A 81 -7.15 5.03 -26.96
C ASP A 81 -6.03 4.94 -28.00
N PHE A 82 -5.68 3.72 -28.40
CA PHE A 82 -4.70 3.48 -29.46
C PHE A 82 -5.19 3.85 -30.86
N SER A 83 -6.40 4.41 -31.04
CA SER A 83 -6.75 5.08 -32.30
C SER A 83 -6.09 6.45 -32.43
N ASP A 84 -5.70 7.05 -31.30
CA ASP A 84 -5.02 8.33 -31.24
C ASP A 84 -3.54 8.20 -31.68
N PRO A 85 -3.10 8.90 -32.75
CA PRO A 85 -1.70 8.90 -33.17
C PRO A 85 -0.71 9.34 -32.07
N SER A 86 -1.20 10.19 -31.16
CA SER A 86 -0.52 10.74 -29.99
C SER A 86 -0.06 9.59 -29.05
N VAL A 87 -1.01 8.72 -28.70
CA VAL A 87 -0.82 7.54 -27.85
C VAL A 87 0.03 6.50 -28.58
N LYS A 88 -0.22 6.26 -29.87
CA LYS A 88 0.62 5.33 -30.67
C LYS A 88 2.09 5.74 -30.66
N ALA A 89 2.37 7.02 -30.90
CA ALA A 89 3.73 7.55 -30.95
C ALA A 89 4.45 7.37 -29.61
N MET A 90 3.77 7.62 -28.49
CA MET A 90 4.30 7.39 -27.15
C MET A 90 4.72 5.93 -26.94
N PHE A 91 3.83 4.97 -27.20
CA PHE A 91 4.14 3.54 -27.01
C PHE A 91 5.16 3.01 -28.03
N GLN A 92 5.18 3.51 -29.26
CA GLN A 92 6.22 3.17 -30.26
C GLN A 92 7.60 3.67 -29.80
N THR A 93 7.67 4.90 -29.29
CA THR A 93 8.89 5.51 -28.75
C THR A 93 9.42 4.70 -27.56
N TYR A 94 8.54 4.34 -26.64
CA TYR A 94 8.87 3.51 -25.48
C TYR A 94 9.48 2.15 -25.86
N VAL A 95 8.88 1.45 -26.83
CA VAL A 95 9.40 0.14 -27.29
C VAL A 95 10.74 0.30 -27.99
N LEU A 96 10.91 1.33 -28.83
CA LEU A 96 12.18 1.60 -29.48
C LEU A 96 13.29 1.87 -28.47
N ASP A 97 13.04 2.73 -27.47
CA ASP A 97 14.02 3.04 -26.42
C ASP A 97 14.36 1.80 -25.59
N SER A 98 13.35 1.05 -25.15
CA SER A 98 13.53 -0.20 -24.40
C SER A 98 14.42 -1.19 -25.16
N PHE A 99 14.18 -1.35 -26.46
CA PHE A 99 14.97 -2.23 -27.32
C PHE A 99 16.42 -1.76 -27.50
N ILE A 100 16.64 -0.44 -27.63
CA ILE A 100 17.98 0.15 -27.68
C ILE A 100 18.72 -0.11 -26.37
N ARG A 101 18.09 0.15 -25.22
CA ARG A 101 18.65 -0.08 -23.87
C ARG A 101 19.05 -1.54 -23.68
N GLU A 102 18.14 -2.46 -23.99
CA GLU A 102 18.40 -3.90 -23.94
C GLU A 102 19.55 -4.32 -24.86
N THR A 103 19.56 -3.82 -26.09
CA THR A 103 20.64 -4.12 -27.03
C THR A 103 22.00 -3.62 -26.51
N VAL A 104 22.06 -2.42 -25.92
CA VAL A 104 23.28 -1.89 -25.31
C VAL A 104 23.73 -2.77 -24.15
N ILE A 105 22.83 -3.21 -23.27
CA ILE A 105 23.13 -4.14 -22.17
C ILE A 105 23.83 -5.40 -22.72
N PHE A 106 23.28 -6.06 -23.73
CA PHE A 106 23.88 -7.29 -24.26
C PHE A 106 25.16 -7.05 -25.06
N GLN A 107 25.34 -5.88 -25.67
CA GLN A 107 26.64 -5.47 -26.21
C GLN A 107 27.69 -5.35 -25.10
N GLN A 108 27.30 -4.85 -23.91
CA GLN A 108 28.19 -4.76 -22.75
C GLN A 108 28.47 -6.13 -22.12
N VAL A 109 27.49 -7.03 -22.04
CA VAL A 109 27.71 -8.44 -21.65
C VAL A 109 28.81 -9.07 -22.51
N LYS A 110 28.72 -8.91 -23.84
CA LYS A 110 29.72 -9.43 -24.77
C LYS A 110 31.09 -8.77 -24.58
N THR A 111 31.11 -7.45 -24.43
CA THR A 111 32.36 -6.68 -24.23
C THR A 111 33.06 -7.05 -22.94
N ALA A 112 32.30 -7.32 -21.87
CA ALA A 112 32.81 -7.75 -20.57
C ALA A 112 33.17 -9.25 -20.52
N GLY A 113 32.84 -10.02 -21.56
CA GLY A 113 33.08 -11.47 -21.60
C GLY A 113 32.19 -12.25 -20.63
N LEU A 114 30.95 -11.79 -20.42
CA LEU A 114 29.99 -12.37 -19.48
C LEU A 114 28.97 -13.33 -20.12
N GLU A 115 29.14 -13.65 -21.41
CA GLU A 115 28.30 -14.60 -22.13
C GLU A 115 28.29 -15.98 -21.46
N LEU A 116 27.18 -16.72 -21.58
CA LEU A 116 27.09 -18.08 -21.07
C LEU A 116 28.00 -19.02 -21.87
N THR A 117 28.73 -19.87 -21.17
CA THR A 117 29.40 -21.01 -21.81
C THR A 117 28.37 -22.01 -22.35
N ALA A 118 28.80 -22.92 -23.24
CA ALA A 118 27.91 -23.95 -23.79
C ALA A 118 27.30 -24.85 -22.69
N GLU A 119 28.07 -25.15 -21.65
CA GLU A 119 27.60 -25.94 -20.50
C GLU A 119 26.55 -25.17 -19.69
N GLU A 120 26.81 -23.90 -19.38
CA GLU A 120 25.87 -23.04 -18.65
C GLU A 120 24.59 -22.78 -19.44
N LYS A 121 24.68 -22.62 -20.76
CA LYS A 121 23.51 -22.51 -21.62
C LYS A 121 22.70 -23.81 -21.63
N ALA A 122 23.33 -24.96 -21.74
CA ALA A 122 22.61 -26.24 -21.68
C ALA A 122 21.91 -26.45 -20.33
N ALA A 123 22.54 -26.06 -19.22
CA ALA A 123 21.91 -26.07 -17.90
C ALA A 123 20.73 -25.09 -17.82
N SER A 124 20.90 -23.87 -18.35
CA SER A 124 19.83 -22.88 -18.44
C SER A 124 18.65 -23.37 -19.27
N ASP A 125 18.91 -24.02 -20.40
CA ASP A 125 17.87 -24.54 -21.29
C ASP A 125 17.09 -25.69 -20.61
N ALA A 126 17.78 -26.56 -19.85
CA ALA A 126 17.14 -27.64 -19.10
C ALA A 126 16.24 -27.14 -17.96
N GLU A 127 16.65 -26.08 -17.26
CA GLU A 127 15.84 -25.38 -16.27
C GLU A 127 14.58 -24.77 -16.92
N ALA A 128 14.69 -24.10 -18.07
CA ALA A 128 13.55 -23.56 -18.81
C ALA A 128 12.59 -24.66 -19.29
N ASP A 129 13.13 -25.80 -19.74
CA ASP A 129 12.33 -26.96 -20.16
C ASP A 129 11.55 -27.57 -18.99
N GLN A 130 12.15 -27.61 -17.80
CA GLN A 130 11.45 -28.01 -16.58
C GLN A 130 10.32 -27.04 -16.24
N MET A 131 10.55 -25.73 -16.37
CA MET A 131 9.51 -24.72 -16.13
C MET A 131 8.32 -24.88 -17.10
N TRP A 132 8.60 -25.12 -18.38
CA TRP A 132 7.55 -25.42 -19.36
C TRP A 132 6.75 -26.67 -18.97
N SER A 133 7.45 -27.76 -18.64
CA SER A 133 6.81 -29.00 -18.22
C SER A 133 5.94 -28.81 -16.98
N ASP A 134 6.40 -28.04 -15.99
CA ASP A 134 5.65 -27.75 -14.77
C ASP A 134 4.40 -26.90 -15.05
N ALA A 135 4.51 -25.91 -15.96
CA ALA A 135 3.38 -25.08 -16.37
C ALA A 135 2.30 -25.90 -17.09
N ILE A 136 2.70 -26.77 -18.03
CA ILE A 136 1.80 -27.70 -18.72
C ILE A 136 1.12 -28.64 -17.71
N ALA A 137 1.90 -29.25 -16.81
CA ALA A 137 1.36 -30.15 -15.78
C ALA A 137 0.37 -29.44 -14.86
N SER A 138 0.65 -28.19 -14.49
CA SER A 138 -0.25 -27.37 -13.66
C SER A 138 -1.56 -27.07 -14.39
N TYR A 139 -1.52 -26.71 -15.68
CA TYR A 139 -2.73 -26.48 -16.47
C TYR A 139 -3.58 -27.75 -16.57
N ILE A 140 -2.95 -28.89 -16.91
CA ILE A 140 -3.65 -30.18 -17.01
C ILE A 140 -4.27 -30.56 -15.66
N SER A 141 -3.56 -30.38 -14.55
CA SER A 141 -4.11 -30.70 -13.22
C SER A 141 -5.35 -29.87 -12.86
N ASN A 142 -5.47 -28.66 -13.40
CA ASN A 142 -6.60 -27.76 -13.11
C ASN A 142 -7.78 -27.99 -14.07
N GLU A 143 -7.52 -28.01 -15.38
CA GLU A 143 -8.56 -28.07 -16.42
C GLU A 143 -8.99 -29.51 -16.76
N TYR A 144 -8.13 -30.50 -16.46
CA TYR A 144 -8.34 -31.91 -16.73
C TYR A 144 -8.18 -32.74 -15.46
N ALA A 145 -8.84 -32.34 -14.37
CA ALA A 145 -8.70 -32.96 -13.04
C ALA A 145 -9.10 -34.45 -12.99
N ASP A 146 -9.95 -34.92 -13.91
CA ASP A 146 -10.36 -36.33 -14.01
C ASP A 146 -9.34 -37.21 -14.73
N LEU A 147 -8.27 -36.61 -15.27
CA LEU A 147 -7.26 -37.31 -16.06
C LEU A 147 -6.25 -37.98 -15.10
N THR A 148 -6.07 -39.29 -15.28
CA THR A 148 -5.24 -40.14 -14.43
C THR A 148 -4.16 -40.86 -15.23
N ASP A 149 -3.21 -41.49 -14.54
CA ASP A 149 -2.18 -42.32 -15.17
C ASP A 149 -2.76 -43.49 -15.99
N GLU A 150 -3.99 -43.93 -15.70
CA GLU A 150 -4.67 -44.99 -16.44
C GLU A 150 -5.49 -44.46 -17.64
N SER A 151 -5.59 -43.14 -17.81
CA SER A 151 -6.33 -42.54 -18.91
C SER A 151 -5.68 -42.86 -20.27
N PRO A 152 -6.48 -42.99 -21.35
CA PRO A 152 -5.96 -43.25 -22.69
C PRO A 152 -4.88 -42.23 -23.11
N GLU A 153 -3.81 -42.71 -23.76
CA GLU A 153 -2.72 -41.85 -24.24
C GLU A 153 -3.22 -40.74 -25.18
N GLU A 154 -4.24 -41.02 -25.99
CA GLU A 154 -4.90 -40.03 -26.86
C GLU A 154 -5.46 -38.85 -26.05
N LYS A 155 -6.15 -39.11 -24.94
CA LYS A 155 -6.69 -38.06 -24.07
C LYS A 155 -5.60 -37.26 -23.35
N LYS A 156 -4.51 -37.93 -22.96
CA LYS A 156 -3.33 -37.27 -22.39
C LYS A 156 -2.67 -36.35 -23.42
N ALA A 157 -2.55 -36.80 -24.67
CA ALA A 157 -1.99 -36.01 -25.76
C ALA A 157 -2.87 -34.80 -26.10
N GLU A 158 -4.20 -34.97 -26.12
CA GLU A 158 -5.16 -33.88 -26.30
C GLU A 158 -5.02 -32.81 -25.20
N ALA A 159 -4.93 -33.22 -23.92
CA ALA A 159 -4.75 -32.29 -22.81
C ALA A 159 -3.41 -31.53 -22.87
N ASN A 160 -2.32 -32.22 -23.26
CA ASN A 160 -1.03 -31.56 -23.49
C ASN A 160 -1.11 -30.55 -24.64
N ALA A 161 -1.67 -30.95 -25.79
CA ALA A 161 -1.81 -30.06 -26.94
C ALA A 161 -2.67 -28.82 -26.63
N ALA A 162 -3.73 -28.97 -25.83
CA ALA A 162 -4.55 -27.86 -25.35
C ALA A 162 -3.76 -26.91 -24.44
N ALA A 163 -2.96 -27.45 -23.51
CA ALA A 163 -2.10 -26.66 -22.64
C ALA A 163 -1.03 -25.89 -23.43
N GLU A 164 -0.36 -26.54 -24.38
CA GLU A 164 0.63 -25.90 -25.26
C GLU A 164 -0.03 -24.79 -26.09
N ALA A 165 -1.21 -25.04 -26.68
CA ALA A 165 -1.94 -24.03 -27.44
C ALA A 165 -2.30 -22.82 -26.56
N TYR A 166 -2.77 -23.05 -25.33
CA TYR A 166 -3.10 -22.00 -24.38
C TYR A 166 -1.89 -21.10 -24.07
N PHE A 167 -0.74 -21.68 -23.73
CA PHE A 167 0.45 -20.88 -23.42
C PHE A 167 1.04 -20.20 -24.66
N ASN A 168 1.02 -20.86 -25.82
CA ASN A 168 1.46 -20.25 -27.08
C ASN A 168 0.57 -19.07 -27.48
N GLU A 169 -0.76 -19.15 -27.27
CA GLU A 169 -1.67 -18.02 -27.48
C GLU A 169 -1.36 -16.83 -26.56
N MET A 170 -0.82 -17.09 -25.37
CA MET A 170 -0.34 -16.06 -24.44
C MET A 170 1.09 -15.57 -24.76
N GLY A 171 1.71 -16.06 -25.85
CA GLY A 171 3.05 -15.66 -26.28
C GLY A 171 4.19 -16.42 -25.59
N TYR A 172 3.92 -17.52 -24.90
CA TYR A 172 4.95 -18.34 -24.25
C TYR A 172 5.24 -19.60 -25.07
N SER A 173 6.51 -19.87 -25.30
CA SER A 173 7.00 -21.14 -25.88
C SER A 173 8.27 -21.61 -25.16
N PRO A 174 8.65 -22.90 -25.27
CA PRO A 174 9.93 -23.37 -24.75
C PRO A 174 11.12 -22.56 -25.25
N GLU A 175 11.12 -22.17 -26.52
CA GLU A 175 12.20 -21.38 -27.13
C GLU A 175 12.31 -19.99 -26.49
N ILE A 176 11.18 -19.30 -26.31
CA ILE A 176 11.13 -17.99 -25.66
C ILE A 176 11.58 -18.09 -24.20
N LEU A 177 11.13 -19.11 -23.47
CA LEU A 177 11.54 -19.34 -22.09
C LEU A 177 13.06 -19.57 -21.98
N ARG A 178 13.64 -20.38 -22.88
CA ARG A 178 15.10 -20.61 -22.92
C ARG A 178 15.86 -19.33 -23.21
N GLU A 179 15.40 -18.53 -24.17
CA GLU A 179 16.01 -17.25 -24.53
C GLU A 179 15.98 -16.26 -23.36
N GLN A 180 14.79 -16.02 -22.80
CA GLN A 180 14.62 -15.12 -21.65
C GLN A 180 15.46 -15.58 -20.46
N MET A 181 15.49 -16.87 -20.17
CA MET A 181 16.25 -17.37 -19.03
C MET A 181 17.77 -17.18 -19.22
N ALA A 182 18.27 -17.41 -20.44
CA ALA A 182 19.67 -17.16 -20.77
C ALA A 182 20.02 -15.66 -20.67
N GLN A 183 19.16 -14.80 -21.24
CA GLN A 183 19.27 -13.35 -21.14
C GLN A 183 19.29 -12.88 -19.67
N SER A 184 18.44 -13.45 -18.81
CA SER A 184 18.34 -13.08 -17.39
C SER A 184 19.65 -13.35 -16.67
N LYS A 185 20.24 -14.55 -16.86
CA LYS A 185 21.50 -14.89 -16.21
C LYS A 185 22.65 -13.99 -16.68
N MET A 186 22.66 -13.59 -17.95
CA MET A 186 23.66 -12.66 -18.48
C MET A 186 23.47 -11.23 -17.93
N TYR A 187 22.23 -10.77 -17.84
CA TYR A 187 21.88 -9.50 -17.20
C TYR A 187 22.33 -9.50 -15.72
N ASP A 188 21.98 -10.53 -14.96
CA ASP A 188 22.33 -10.66 -13.54
C ASP A 188 23.85 -10.61 -13.32
N ARG A 189 24.63 -11.23 -14.22
CA ARG A 189 26.09 -11.16 -14.20
C ARG A 189 26.59 -9.74 -14.40
N LEU A 190 26.06 -9.03 -15.39
CA LEU A 190 26.45 -7.65 -15.67
C LEU A 190 26.05 -6.72 -14.53
N TYR A 191 24.80 -6.84 -14.04
CA TYR A 191 24.30 -6.09 -12.89
C TYR A 191 25.18 -6.31 -11.67
N ALA A 192 25.49 -7.57 -11.33
CA ALA A 192 26.37 -7.90 -10.22
C ALA A 192 27.79 -7.32 -10.41
N GLN A 193 28.35 -7.38 -11.62
CA GLN A 193 29.68 -6.81 -11.90
C GLN A 193 29.70 -5.28 -11.75
N VAL A 194 28.69 -4.59 -12.28
CA VAL A 194 28.59 -3.12 -12.20
C VAL A 194 28.39 -2.66 -10.76
N THR A 195 27.64 -3.42 -9.97
CA THR A 195 27.18 -3.01 -8.64
C THR A 195 27.97 -3.64 -7.48
N GLN A 196 29.01 -4.43 -7.77
CA GLN A 196 29.77 -5.19 -6.77
C GLN A 196 30.37 -4.32 -5.64
N ASP A 197 30.71 -3.06 -5.95
CA ASP A 197 31.39 -2.14 -5.04
C ASP A 197 30.40 -1.23 -4.28
N ILE A 198 29.09 -1.36 -4.55
CA ILE A 198 28.04 -0.59 -3.87
C ILE A 198 27.83 -1.14 -2.47
N VAL A 199 27.88 -0.24 -1.48
CA VAL A 199 27.71 -0.56 -0.08
C VAL A 199 26.77 0.44 0.59
N VAL A 200 26.03 -0.04 1.59
CA VAL A 200 25.27 0.77 2.54
C VAL A 200 25.85 0.52 3.93
N THR A 201 26.09 1.60 4.65
CA THR A 201 26.66 1.58 6.00
C THR A 201 25.59 1.83 7.04
N ASP A 202 25.85 1.47 8.30
CA ASP A 202 24.98 1.85 9.41
C ASP A 202 24.79 3.37 9.52
N ALA A 203 25.81 4.15 9.14
CA ALA A 203 25.75 5.61 9.14
C ALA A 203 24.77 6.15 8.08
N ASP A 204 24.64 5.48 6.94
CA ASP A 204 23.65 5.84 5.92
C ASP A 204 22.23 5.65 6.43
N VAL A 205 21.96 4.49 7.04
CA VAL A 205 20.65 4.19 7.63
C VAL A 205 20.33 5.12 8.78
N GLU A 206 21.33 5.43 9.62
CA GLU A 206 21.15 6.39 10.71
C GLU A 206 20.86 7.80 10.19
N ALA A 207 21.53 8.25 9.13
CA ALA A 207 21.27 9.55 8.52
C ALA A 207 19.83 9.64 7.97
N ASP A 208 19.36 8.60 7.28
CA ASP A 208 17.98 8.50 6.79
C ASP A 208 16.96 8.50 7.94
N TYR A 209 17.19 7.70 8.98
CA TYR A 209 16.36 7.68 10.18
C TYR A 209 16.27 9.06 10.84
N GLN A 210 17.40 9.74 11.05
CA GLN A 210 17.41 11.08 11.65
C GLN A 210 16.71 12.12 10.78
N ALA A 211 16.79 12.01 9.45
CA ALA A 211 16.04 12.86 8.53
C ALA A 211 14.52 12.66 8.68
N LYS A 212 14.06 11.40 8.77
CA LYS A 212 12.64 11.08 9.03
C LYS A 212 12.17 11.59 10.38
N VAL A 213 12.94 11.33 11.44
CA VAL A 213 12.64 11.85 12.79
C VAL A 213 12.51 13.37 12.78
N ALA A 214 13.40 14.08 12.09
CA ALA A 214 13.33 15.54 11.99
C ALA A 214 12.11 16.03 11.20
N ALA A 215 11.76 15.35 10.10
CA ALA A 215 10.57 15.65 9.31
C ALA A 215 9.28 15.43 10.12
N ASP A 216 9.14 14.27 10.75
CA ASP A 216 7.99 13.92 11.59
C ASP A 216 7.90 14.85 12.80
N LYS A 217 9.03 15.23 13.39
CA LYS A 217 9.06 16.22 14.45
C LYS A 217 8.46 17.55 14.00
N ALA A 218 8.84 18.04 12.83
CA ALA A 218 8.33 19.30 12.31
C ALA A 218 6.82 19.27 12.06
N LEU A 219 6.28 18.11 11.66
CA LEU A 219 4.85 17.90 11.43
C LEU A 219 4.07 17.76 12.74
N TYR A 220 4.58 16.96 13.68
CA TYR A 220 3.76 16.43 14.77
C TYR A 220 4.07 17.00 16.16
N GLU A 221 5.22 17.67 16.39
CA GLU A 221 5.60 18.13 17.74
C GLU A 221 4.52 18.98 18.43
N ASN A 222 3.73 19.73 17.65
CA ASN A 222 2.62 20.56 18.14
C ASN A 222 1.26 20.13 17.56
N ASP A 223 1.15 18.96 16.96
CA ASP A 223 -0.08 18.43 16.36
C ASP A 223 -0.28 16.94 16.73
N ILE A 224 -0.75 16.73 17.96
CA ILE A 224 -1.05 15.39 18.47
C ILE A 224 -2.16 14.73 17.65
N ALA A 225 -3.18 15.50 17.23
CA ALA A 225 -4.29 14.97 16.43
C ALA A 225 -3.80 14.48 15.06
N GLY A 226 -2.94 15.25 14.39
CA GLY A 226 -2.28 14.85 13.15
C GLY A 226 -1.46 13.56 13.30
N TYR A 227 -0.69 13.43 14.38
CA TYR A 227 0.06 12.21 14.68
C TYR A 227 -0.85 10.99 14.85
N ILE A 228 -1.94 11.14 15.61
CA ILE A 228 -2.91 10.05 15.86
C ILE A 228 -3.61 9.65 14.57
N ASN A 229 -4.07 10.62 13.78
CA ASN A 229 -4.75 10.36 12.51
C ASN A 229 -3.85 9.65 11.52
N TYR A 230 -2.59 10.09 11.38
CA TYR A 230 -1.63 9.47 10.47
C TYR A 230 -1.36 8.01 10.86
N ASN A 231 -1.01 7.75 12.12
CA ASN A 231 -0.73 6.38 12.55
C ASN A 231 -1.97 5.48 12.47
N SER A 232 -3.17 6.01 12.73
CA SER A 232 -4.43 5.27 12.56
C SER A 232 -4.68 4.90 11.09
N TYR A 233 -4.30 5.78 10.16
CA TYR A 233 -4.38 5.50 8.73
C TYR A 233 -3.36 4.44 8.28
N VAL A 234 -2.16 4.44 8.86
CA VAL A 234 -1.16 3.37 8.67
C VAL A 234 -1.74 2.02 9.12
N ASP A 235 -2.35 1.96 10.31
CA ASP A 235 -3.02 0.75 10.82
C ASP A 235 -4.12 0.25 9.87
N GLN A 236 -4.99 1.15 9.42
CA GLN A 236 -6.10 0.82 8.52
C GLN A 236 -5.59 0.30 7.17
N SER A 237 -4.55 0.91 6.62
CA SER A 237 -3.94 0.51 5.34
C SER A 237 -3.31 -0.88 5.45
N ALA A 238 -2.61 -1.18 6.54
CA ALA A 238 -2.05 -2.50 6.80
C ALA A 238 -3.14 -3.58 6.94
N TYR A 239 -4.23 -3.25 7.64
CA TYR A 239 -5.37 -4.16 7.78
C TYR A 239 -6.06 -4.45 6.44
N TYR A 240 -6.29 -3.41 5.62
CA TYR A 240 -6.89 -3.54 4.30
C TYR A 240 -6.04 -4.45 3.39
N ALA A 241 -4.72 -4.25 3.39
CA ALA A 241 -3.79 -5.07 2.64
C ALA A 241 -3.86 -6.56 3.05
N MET A 242 -3.89 -6.82 4.36
CA MET A 242 -4.04 -8.18 4.89
C MET A 242 -5.37 -8.83 4.46
N MET A 243 -6.47 -8.09 4.50
CA MET A 243 -7.80 -8.62 4.14
C MET A 243 -7.95 -8.90 2.64
N THR A 244 -7.36 -8.06 1.80
CA THR A 244 -7.48 -8.16 0.34
C THR A 244 -6.38 -9.01 -0.29
N GLY A 245 -5.34 -9.37 0.48
CA GLY A 245 -4.14 -10.00 -0.06
C GLY A 245 -3.33 -9.07 -0.96
N SER A 246 -3.63 -7.77 -0.98
CA SER A 246 -2.85 -6.76 -1.69
C SER A 246 -1.57 -6.43 -0.90
N SER A 247 -0.59 -5.85 -1.57
CA SER A 247 0.56 -5.27 -0.90
C SER A 247 0.10 -4.08 -0.05
N ALA A 248 0.56 -4.00 1.20
CA ALA A 248 0.44 -2.75 1.95
C ALA A 248 1.15 -1.64 1.17
N ALA A 249 0.56 -0.45 1.17
CA ALA A 249 1.29 0.74 0.74
C ALA A 249 2.57 0.86 1.57
N ASP A 250 3.65 1.38 0.98
CA ASP A 250 4.96 1.60 1.63
C ASP A 250 4.87 2.73 2.67
N MET A 251 4.01 2.54 3.67
CA MET A 251 3.74 3.48 4.73
C MET A 251 4.41 3.00 6.02
N GLU A 252 5.14 3.92 6.64
CA GLU A 252 5.78 3.71 7.93
C GLU A 252 5.01 4.48 9.00
N TYR A 253 5.01 3.99 10.24
CA TYR A 253 4.55 4.81 11.37
C TYR A 253 5.47 6.02 11.54
N ALA A 254 4.92 7.11 12.09
CA ALA A 254 5.71 8.30 12.41
C ALA A 254 6.87 7.95 13.36
N TRP A 255 8.06 8.39 13.01
CA TRP A 255 9.32 8.20 13.74
C TRP A 255 9.54 9.22 14.86
N TYR A 256 8.63 10.18 15.03
CA TYR A 256 8.63 11.11 16.16
C TYR A 256 7.28 11.13 16.87
N LYS A 257 7.28 10.91 18.18
CA LYS A 257 6.10 10.99 19.03
C LYS A 257 6.05 12.34 19.77
N PRO A 258 4.96 13.12 19.67
CA PRO A 258 4.82 14.35 20.43
C PRO A 258 4.56 14.09 21.92
N ALA A 259 4.77 15.12 22.74
CA ALA A 259 4.41 15.07 24.16
C ALA A 259 2.89 15.13 24.35
N GLY A 260 2.40 14.69 25.51
CA GLY A 260 0.97 14.79 25.88
C GLY A 260 0.25 13.45 26.03
N PHE A 261 0.93 12.34 25.73
CA PHE A 261 0.43 11.00 25.96
C PHE A 261 0.66 10.55 27.41
N ARG A 262 -0.38 9.98 28.03
CA ARG A 262 -0.32 9.26 29.29
C ARG A 262 -0.36 7.76 29.03
N ALA A 263 0.47 7.01 29.73
CA ALA A 263 0.33 5.58 29.87
C ALA A 263 -0.71 5.31 30.98
N VAL A 264 -1.74 4.54 30.65
CA VAL A 264 -2.80 4.18 31.60
C VAL A 264 -3.09 2.68 31.58
N LYS A 265 -3.48 2.14 32.72
CA LYS A 265 -4.07 0.81 32.83
C LYS A 265 -5.51 0.95 33.28
N HIS A 266 -6.37 -0.03 33.00
CA HIS A 266 -7.75 0.05 33.46
C HIS A 266 -8.32 -1.28 33.90
N ILE A 267 -9.36 -1.20 34.74
CA ILE A 267 -10.27 -2.30 35.02
C ILE A 267 -11.57 -1.94 34.30
N LEU A 268 -11.98 -2.78 33.34
CA LEU A 268 -13.28 -2.70 32.70
C LEU A 268 -14.25 -3.64 33.40
N LEU A 269 -15.16 -3.09 34.19
CA LEU A 269 -16.21 -3.83 34.89
C LEU A 269 -17.40 -4.07 33.94
N PRO A 270 -17.85 -5.33 33.75
CA PRO A 270 -19.04 -5.61 32.97
C PRO A 270 -20.27 -5.05 33.70
N VAL A 271 -21.23 -4.56 32.93
CA VAL A 271 -22.50 -4.04 33.42
C VAL A 271 -23.61 -5.03 33.08
N ASP A 272 -24.64 -5.08 33.92
CA ASP A 272 -25.86 -5.84 33.65
C ASP A 272 -26.50 -5.40 32.31
N GLU A 273 -26.86 -6.37 31.47
CA GLU A 273 -27.35 -6.10 30.12
C GLU A 273 -28.67 -5.33 30.12
N GLU A 274 -29.57 -5.56 31.09
CA GLU A 274 -30.85 -4.84 31.17
C GLU A 274 -30.61 -3.37 31.55
N LEU A 275 -29.71 -3.10 32.50
CA LEU A 275 -29.35 -1.74 32.89
C LEU A 275 -28.66 -0.99 31.74
N MET A 276 -27.70 -1.64 31.07
CA MET A 276 -27.00 -1.04 29.94
C MET A 276 -27.94 -0.78 28.77
N SER A 277 -28.83 -1.72 28.45
CA SER A 277 -29.85 -1.57 27.40
C SER A 277 -30.79 -0.40 27.69
N LYS A 278 -31.30 -0.31 28.94
CA LYS A 278 -32.13 0.82 29.38
C LYS A 278 -31.40 2.16 29.24
N TYR A 279 -30.14 2.24 29.63
CA TYR A 279 -29.34 3.46 29.49
C TYR A 279 -29.18 3.87 28.02
N LYS A 280 -28.80 2.93 27.14
CA LYS A 280 -28.62 3.20 25.70
C LYS A 280 -29.93 3.58 25.01
N ASP A 281 -31.03 2.92 25.34
CA ASP A 281 -32.37 3.28 24.82
C ASP A 281 -32.75 4.72 25.21
N LEU A 282 -32.54 5.09 26.47
CA LEU A 282 -32.82 6.46 26.92
C LEU A 282 -31.93 7.49 26.22
N GLN A 283 -30.64 7.18 26.05
CA GLN A 283 -29.70 8.06 25.34
C GLN A 283 -30.11 8.27 23.88
N ALA A 284 -30.40 7.17 23.15
CA ALA A 284 -30.83 7.24 21.75
C ALA A 284 -32.14 8.03 21.59
N ARG A 285 -33.14 7.78 22.44
CA ARG A 285 -34.41 8.51 22.39
C ARG A 285 -34.26 10.01 22.70
N LEU A 286 -33.31 10.37 23.57
CA LEU A 286 -33.04 11.77 23.89
C LEU A 286 -32.39 12.47 22.68
N GLU A 287 -31.41 11.82 22.05
CA GLU A 287 -30.74 12.32 20.84
C GLU A 287 -31.75 12.50 19.68
N GLU A 288 -32.59 11.50 19.42
CA GLU A 288 -33.67 11.60 18.42
C GLU A 288 -34.64 12.76 18.71
N GLN A 289 -34.97 13.00 19.99
CA GLN A 289 -35.82 14.13 20.38
C GLN A 289 -35.14 15.48 20.11
N MET A 290 -33.85 15.60 20.43
CA MET A 290 -33.07 16.82 20.18
C MET A 290 -32.93 17.12 18.69
N ASP A 291 -32.67 16.10 17.86
CA ASP A 291 -32.58 16.25 16.41
C ASP A 291 -33.92 16.66 15.79
N ALA A 292 -35.02 16.05 16.25
CA ALA A 292 -36.35 16.42 15.80
C ALA A 292 -36.74 17.85 16.21
N GLU A 293 -36.30 18.32 17.38
CA GLU A 293 -36.48 19.71 17.80
C GLU A 293 -35.63 20.68 16.96
N ALA A 294 -34.36 20.37 16.72
CA ALA A 294 -33.47 21.18 15.89
C ALA A 294 -33.97 21.28 14.42
N ALA A 295 -34.51 20.19 13.87
CA ALA A 295 -35.11 20.19 12.53
C ALA A 295 -36.36 21.08 12.45
N LYS A 296 -37.19 21.12 13.51
CA LYS A 296 -38.35 22.02 13.60
C LYS A 296 -37.95 23.49 13.67
N GLU A 297 -36.77 23.81 14.21
CA GLU A 297 -36.25 25.17 14.28
C GLU A 297 -35.61 25.65 12.96
N GLN A 298 -35.18 24.73 12.07
CA GLN A 298 -34.50 25.05 10.80
C GLN A 298 -35.39 25.02 9.53
N GLY A 299 -36.58 24.41 9.54
CA GLY A 299 -37.43 24.20 8.34
C GLY A 299 -38.71 25.05 8.23
N THR A 300 -39.06 25.49 7.02
CA THR A 300 -40.37 26.09 6.67
C THR A 300 -41.51 25.07 6.80
N ALA A 301 -42.74 25.56 7.06
CA ALA A 301 -43.94 24.81 7.49
C ALA A 301 -44.34 23.53 6.72
N GLU A 302 -43.76 23.24 5.55
CA GLU A 302 -44.02 22.02 4.76
C GLU A 302 -43.22 20.80 5.28
N ASP A 303 -42.01 21.01 5.85
CA ASP A 303 -41.21 19.93 6.46
C ASP A 303 -41.72 19.52 7.86
N ALA A 304 -42.34 20.46 8.58
CA ALA A 304 -42.94 20.20 9.88
C ALA A 304 -44.10 19.16 9.80
N ALA A 305 -44.82 19.12 8.68
CA ALA A 305 -45.91 18.17 8.47
C ALA A 305 -45.43 16.76 8.09
N ALA A 306 -44.24 16.63 7.47
CA ALA A 306 -43.62 15.35 7.18
C ALA A 306 -43.00 14.71 8.43
N ALA A 307 -42.37 15.52 9.30
CA ALA A 307 -41.82 15.07 10.59
C ALA A 307 -42.91 14.61 11.58
N ASP A 308 -44.10 15.21 11.53
CA ASP A 308 -45.27 14.84 12.35
C ASP A 308 -45.92 13.53 11.86
N ALA A 309 -45.80 13.20 10.57
CA ALA A 309 -46.42 12.01 9.96
C ALA A 309 -45.64 10.70 10.19
N THR A 310 -44.38 10.76 10.59
CA THR A 310 -43.54 9.60 10.94
C THR A 310 -43.51 9.26 12.44
N GLN A 311 -44.20 10.03 13.30
CA GLN A 311 -44.29 9.72 14.72
C GLN A 311 -45.12 8.45 14.97
N GLU A 312 -44.44 7.35 15.30
CA GLU A 312 -45.05 6.26 16.06
C GLU A 312 -45.58 6.77 17.42
N PRO A 313 -46.63 6.15 17.99
CA PRO A 313 -47.37 6.73 19.10
C PRO A 313 -46.52 6.90 20.36
N ALA A 314 -46.35 8.16 20.77
CA ALA A 314 -46.06 8.68 22.11
C ALA A 314 -45.51 7.68 23.14
N GLN A 315 -44.22 7.40 23.07
CA GLN A 315 -43.46 7.11 24.29
C GLN A 315 -43.29 8.41 25.09
N ASN A 316 -43.26 8.33 26.43
CA ASN A 316 -43.04 9.52 27.28
C ASN A 316 -41.74 10.23 26.87
N PRO A 317 -41.72 11.58 26.80
CA PRO A 317 -40.51 12.33 26.47
C PRO A 317 -39.38 11.99 27.44
N VAL A 318 -38.16 11.94 26.93
CA VAL A 318 -36.95 11.61 27.70
C VAL A 318 -36.26 12.91 28.06
N THR A 319 -35.80 13.01 29.29
CA THR A 319 -34.99 14.13 29.73
C THR A 319 -33.56 13.69 30.00
N GLN A 320 -32.61 14.64 29.97
CA GLN A 320 -31.24 14.36 30.44
C GLN A 320 -31.22 13.78 31.85
N ALA A 321 -32.15 14.18 32.72
CA ALA A 321 -32.26 13.65 34.07
C ALA A 321 -32.63 12.15 34.09
N ASP A 322 -33.41 11.65 33.13
CA ASP A 322 -33.73 10.22 33.01
C ASP A 322 -32.49 9.40 32.60
N VAL A 323 -31.68 9.95 31.68
CA VAL A 323 -30.40 9.35 31.27
C VAL A 323 -29.41 9.35 32.44
N ASP A 324 -29.28 10.45 33.15
CA ASP A 324 -28.41 10.58 34.33
C ASP A 324 -28.83 9.63 35.46
N LEU A 325 -30.14 9.45 35.67
CA LEU A 325 -30.67 8.47 36.62
C LEU A 325 -30.32 7.03 36.20
N ALA A 326 -30.46 6.68 34.91
CA ALA A 326 -30.07 5.36 34.43
C ALA A 326 -28.56 5.10 34.54
N LYS A 327 -27.73 6.12 34.27
CA LYS A 327 -26.29 6.08 34.53
C LYS A 327 -26.00 5.88 36.03
N ALA A 328 -26.70 6.60 36.90
CA ALA A 328 -26.57 6.43 38.35
C ALA A 328 -27.00 5.02 38.81
N ASP A 329 -28.07 4.44 38.25
CA ASP A 329 -28.51 3.07 38.53
C ASP A 329 -27.39 2.05 38.21
N ILE A 330 -26.71 2.21 37.06
CA ILE A 330 -25.56 1.38 36.67
C ILE A 330 -24.42 1.53 37.67
N LEU A 331 -23.99 2.76 37.98
CA LEU A 331 -22.88 2.99 38.91
C LEU A 331 -23.21 2.48 40.32
N ASN A 332 -24.45 2.65 40.78
CA ASN A 332 -24.91 2.16 42.07
C ASN A 332 -24.90 0.62 42.14
N SER A 333 -25.26 -0.06 41.05
CA SER A 333 -25.21 -1.53 40.96
C SER A 333 -23.79 -2.09 41.16
N LEU A 334 -22.76 -1.30 40.81
CA LEU A 334 -21.35 -1.67 40.92
C LEU A 334 -20.66 -1.06 42.15
N SER A 335 -21.33 -0.21 42.94
CA SER A 335 -20.74 0.53 44.07
C SER A 335 -19.95 -0.37 45.03
N ALA A 336 -20.53 -1.49 45.48
CA ALA A 336 -19.85 -2.42 46.37
C ALA A 336 -18.57 -3.02 45.76
N LYS A 337 -18.55 -3.23 44.43
CA LYS A 337 -17.39 -3.75 43.70
C LYS A 337 -16.30 -2.67 43.58
N VAL A 338 -16.70 -1.44 43.29
CA VAL A 338 -15.79 -0.28 43.23
C VAL A 338 -15.18 -0.01 44.61
N ASP A 339 -15.97 -0.07 45.68
CA ASP A 339 -15.49 0.09 47.07
C ASP A 339 -14.48 -1.00 47.45
N GLU A 340 -14.75 -2.25 47.07
CA GLU A 340 -13.83 -3.37 47.26
C GLU A 340 -12.49 -3.15 46.54
N ILE A 341 -12.54 -2.68 45.28
CA ILE A 341 -11.35 -2.34 44.48
C ILE A 341 -10.55 -1.22 45.17
N ASN A 342 -11.21 -0.13 45.56
CA ASN A 342 -10.57 1.00 46.24
C ASN A 342 -9.96 0.60 47.58
N GLN A 343 -10.64 -0.26 48.35
CA GLN A 343 -10.09 -0.81 49.58
C GLN A 343 -8.81 -1.60 49.29
N LYS A 344 -8.81 -2.48 48.30
CA LYS A 344 -7.63 -3.28 47.93
C LYS A 344 -6.47 -2.41 47.43
N ILE A 345 -6.75 -1.34 46.69
CA ILE A 345 -5.75 -0.34 46.30
C ILE A 345 -5.11 0.29 47.55
N ASN A 346 -5.93 0.69 48.53
CA ASN A 346 -5.44 1.26 49.80
C ASN A 346 -4.65 0.25 50.65
N GLU A 347 -4.96 -1.05 50.54
CA GLU A 347 -4.21 -2.15 51.16
C GLU A 347 -2.89 -2.46 50.43
N GLY A 348 -2.63 -1.82 49.28
CA GLY A 348 -1.40 -1.98 48.50
C GLY A 348 -1.41 -3.15 47.52
N VAL A 349 -2.59 -3.70 47.19
CA VAL A 349 -2.72 -4.72 46.14
C VAL A 349 -2.33 -4.10 44.80
N SER A 350 -1.55 -4.83 44.01
CA SER A 350 -1.08 -4.34 42.71
C SER A 350 -2.25 -4.17 41.73
N PHE A 351 -2.20 -3.13 40.89
CA PHE A 351 -3.29 -2.88 39.94
C PHE A 351 -3.43 -4.01 38.91
N ASP A 352 -2.33 -4.70 38.57
CA ASP A 352 -2.35 -5.87 37.67
C ASP A 352 -3.09 -7.06 38.28
N GLU A 353 -2.96 -7.29 39.59
CA GLU A 353 -3.77 -8.30 40.30
C GLU A 353 -5.25 -7.92 40.30
N LEU A 354 -5.58 -6.64 40.42
CA LEU A 354 -6.95 -6.15 40.36
C LEU A 354 -7.53 -6.30 38.96
N ILE A 355 -6.76 -6.03 37.90
CA ILE A 355 -7.16 -6.31 36.51
C ILE A 355 -7.44 -7.80 36.32
N ALA A 356 -6.55 -8.68 36.78
CA ALA A 356 -6.76 -10.12 36.67
C ALA A 356 -8.00 -10.62 37.44
N THR A 357 -8.35 -9.96 38.55
CA THR A 357 -9.47 -10.35 39.41
C THR A 357 -10.80 -9.77 38.95
N TYR A 358 -10.82 -8.52 38.50
CA TYR A 358 -12.04 -7.75 38.25
C TYR A 358 -12.26 -7.38 36.77
N GLY A 359 -11.21 -7.40 35.94
CA GLY A 359 -11.28 -7.20 34.49
C GLY A 359 -11.65 -8.48 33.73
N VAL A 360 -12.65 -9.21 34.24
CA VAL A 360 -13.11 -10.48 33.70
C VAL A 360 -14.64 -10.51 33.61
N LYS A 361 -15.15 -11.20 32.60
CA LYS A 361 -16.57 -11.48 32.38
C LYS A 361 -17.03 -12.63 33.28
N ALA A 362 -18.34 -12.87 33.33
CA ALA A 362 -18.93 -13.95 34.12
C ALA A 362 -18.43 -15.35 33.72
N ASP A 363 -18.03 -15.53 32.45
CA ASP A 363 -17.45 -16.78 31.93
C ASP A 363 -15.94 -16.93 32.22
N GLY A 364 -15.33 -15.95 32.89
CA GLY A 364 -13.90 -15.94 33.24
C GLY A 364 -12.98 -15.43 32.13
N THR A 365 -13.51 -15.06 30.95
CA THR A 365 -12.71 -14.41 29.91
C THR A 365 -12.45 -12.94 30.26
N THR A 366 -11.36 -12.36 29.75
CA THR A 366 -11.05 -10.95 30.03
C THR A 366 -12.05 -10.00 29.38
N THR A 367 -12.38 -8.90 30.07
CA THR A 367 -13.22 -7.83 29.50
C THR A 367 -12.49 -7.01 28.46
N ASP A 368 -11.15 -6.93 28.55
CA ASP A 368 -10.30 -6.28 27.55
C ASP A 368 -9.02 -7.11 27.28
N PRO A 369 -8.99 -7.86 26.17
CA PRO A 369 -7.81 -8.61 25.75
C PRO A 369 -6.54 -7.76 25.60
N GLY A 370 -6.66 -6.50 25.17
CA GLY A 370 -5.49 -5.64 24.99
C GLY A 370 -4.83 -5.31 26.32
N MET A 371 -5.57 -5.19 27.42
CA MET A 371 -4.99 -4.96 28.76
C MET A 371 -4.29 -6.20 29.34
N THR A 372 -4.42 -7.36 28.71
CA THR A 372 -3.82 -8.63 29.17
C THR A 372 -2.74 -9.18 28.23
N ASN A 373 -2.53 -8.56 27.06
CA ASN A 373 -1.52 -8.93 26.07
C ASN A 373 -0.35 -7.93 26.04
N GLU A 374 0.86 -8.40 25.73
CA GLU A 374 2.00 -7.51 25.52
C GLU A 374 1.85 -6.75 24.18
N PRO A 375 2.31 -5.48 24.09
CA PRO A 375 3.07 -4.75 25.12
C PRO A 375 2.19 -4.05 26.17
N THR A 376 0.92 -3.80 25.88
CA THR A 376 0.00 -2.97 26.69
C THR A 376 -0.26 -3.52 28.09
N LYS A 377 -0.13 -4.82 28.30
CA LYS A 377 -0.09 -5.42 29.65
C LYS A 377 1.02 -4.82 30.51
N THR A 378 2.20 -4.61 29.97
CA THR A 378 3.34 -4.04 30.69
C THR A 378 3.30 -2.52 30.65
N THR A 379 3.12 -1.93 29.46
CA THR A 379 3.27 -0.49 29.22
C THR A 379 2.02 0.34 29.44
N GLY A 380 0.85 -0.29 29.57
CA GLY A 380 -0.45 0.38 29.52
C GLY A 380 -0.82 0.85 28.11
N TYR A 381 -2.02 1.41 27.99
CA TYR A 381 -2.47 2.13 26.79
C TYR A 381 -1.92 3.54 26.79
N GLU A 382 -1.52 4.01 25.61
CA GLU A 382 -1.07 5.39 25.41
C GLU A 382 -2.27 6.25 25.00
N VAL A 383 -2.63 7.22 25.84
CA VAL A 383 -3.82 8.05 25.65
C VAL A 383 -3.42 9.52 25.68
N ALA A 384 -3.78 10.27 24.64
CA ALA A 384 -3.73 11.73 24.63
C ALA A 384 -5.14 12.31 24.74
N LYS A 385 -5.27 13.61 25.03
CA LYS A 385 -6.58 14.26 25.10
C LYS A 385 -7.30 14.29 23.76
N GLU A 386 -6.51 14.30 22.68
CA GLU A 386 -6.93 14.30 21.28
C GLU A 386 -7.16 12.88 20.74
N SER A 387 -6.99 11.83 21.56
CA SER A 387 -7.20 10.45 21.12
C SER A 387 -8.64 10.20 20.69
N VAL A 388 -8.79 9.81 19.41
CA VAL A 388 -10.07 9.45 18.79
C VAL A 388 -10.27 7.94 18.64
N ASN A 389 -9.22 7.16 18.87
CA ASN A 389 -9.22 5.70 18.81
C ASN A 389 -9.77 5.05 20.10
N TYR A 390 -10.10 5.84 21.11
CA TYR A 390 -10.73 5.41 22.37
C TYR A 390 -12.09 6.09 22.54
N VAL A 391 -12.98 5.48 23.33
CA VAL A 391 -14.23 6.13 23.72
C VAL A 391 -13.96 7.39 24.57
N PRO A 392 -14.74 8.47 24.40
CA PRO A 392 -14.48 9.74 25.07
C PRO A 392 -14.39 9.63 26.60
N GLU A 393 -15.22 8.78 27.22
CA GLU A 393 -15.24 8.60 28.68
C GLU A 393 -13.98 7.92 29.21
N PHE A 394 -13.34 7.08 28.38
CA PHE A 394 -12.06 6.47 28.74
C PHE A 394 -10.93 7.50 28.68
N VAL A 395 -10.94 8.38 27.67
CA VAL A 395 -10.00 9.51 27.57
C VAL A 395 -10.20 10.47 28.74
N GLU A 396 -11.45 10.78 29.08
CA GLU A 396 -11.78 11.62 30.24
C GLU A 396 -11.23 11.01 31.54
N ALA A 397 -11.47 9.71 31.76
CA ALA A 397 -10.95 8.98 32.93
C ALA A 397 -9.42 9.00 33.01
N ALA A 398 -8.72 8.84 31.87
CA ALA A 398 -7.26 8.89 31.81
C ALA A 398 -6.67 10.25 32.24
N PHE A 399 -7.45 11.33 32.08
CA PHE A 399 -7.07 12.69 32.44
C PHE A 399 -7.81 13.26 33.66
N SER A 400 -8.61 12.45 34.37
CA SER A 400 -9.39 12.90 35.53
C SER A 400 -8.56 13.03 36.82
N VAL A 401 -7.34 12.48 36.82
CA VAL A 401 -6.42 12.47 37.97
C VAL A 401 -5.09 13.15 37.63
N ASP A 402 -4.43 13.71 38.64
CA ASP A 402 -3.26 14.56 38.44
C ASP A 402 -1.93 13.82 38.60
N ASN A 403 -1.83 12.85 39.54
CA ASN A 403 -0.54 12.25 39.90
C ASN A 403 -0.39 10.82 39.37
N ILE A 404 0.85 10.47 39.00
CA ILE A 404 1.20 9.10 38.63
C ILE A 404 0.89 8.18 39.82
N GLY A 405 0.12 7.13 39.55
CA GLY A 405 -0.35 6.16 40.52
C GLY A 405 -1.80 6.39 40.96
N ASP A 406 -2.36 7.59 40.73
CA ASP A 406 -3.76 7.89 41.05
C ASP A 406 -4.72 7.06 40.19
N VAL A 407 -5.90 6.80 40.76
CA VAL A 407 -6.96 5.99 40.15
C VAL A 407 -8.21 6.85 40.02
N SER A 408 -8.83 6.84 38.84
CA SER A 408 -10.02 7.62 38.51
C SER A 408 -11.24 7.19 39.32
N ALA A 409 -12.25 8.06 39.36
CA ALA A 409 -13.63 7.65 39.64
C ALA A 409 -14.09 6.62 38.57
N PRO A 410 -15.21 5.89 38.78
CA PRO A 410 -15.78 5.04 37.74
C PRO A 410 -16.39 5.85 36.60
N TYR A 411 -16.00 5.55 35.36
CA TYR A 411 -16.51 6.17 34.13
C TYR A 411 -17.28 5.14 33.29
N LEU A 412 -18.56 5.41 33.02
CA LEU A 412 -19.42 4.56 32.20
C LEU A 412 -19.16 4.85 30.71
N SER A 413 -18.96 3.80 29.90
CA SER A 413 -19.02 3.84 28.44
C SER A 413 -19.92 2.72 27.91
N ASP A 414 -20.04 2.63 26.59
CA ASP A 414 -20.75 1.55 25.90
C ASP A 414 -20.21 0.13 26.18
N TYR A 415 -18.99 0.02 26.67
CA TYR A 415 -18.32 -1.26 26.96
C TYR A 415 -18.46 -1.69 28.43
N GLY A 416 -18.92 -0.80 29.32
CA GLY A 416 -19.02 -1.04 30.75
C GLY A 416 -18.47 0.12 31.57
N VAL A 417 -18.06 -0.16 32.82
CA VAL A 417 -17.51 0.86 33.72
C VAL A 417 -15.99 0.75 33.80
N HIS A 418 -15.31 1.81 33.39
CA HIS A 418 -13.86 1.95 33.45
C HIS A 418 -13.41 2.51 34.80
N ILE A 419 -12.41 1.87 35.40
CA ILE A 419 -11.60 2.42 36.50
C ILE A 419 -10.17 2.52 35.98
N VAL A 420 -9.66 3.73 35.79
CA VAL A 420 -8.40 3.98 35.08
C VAL A 420 -7.32 4.41 36.07
N LYS A 421 -6.15 3.78 35.97
CA LYS A 421 -4.95 4.17 36.71
C LYS A 421 -3.98 4.86 35.78
N TYR A 422 -3.60 6.08 36.13
CA TYR A 422 -2.52 6.80 35.45
C TYR A 422 -1.17 6.24 35.92
N ILE A 423 -0.41 5.61 35.02
CA ILE A 423 0.83 4.90 35.40
C ILE A 423 2.12 5.64 35.01
N GLY A 424 2.04 6.66 34.16
CA GLY A 424 3.17 7.51 33.80
C GLY A 424 2.94 8.32 32.54
N ASP A 425 3.77 9.33 32.30
CA ASP A 425 3.82 10.00 31.00
C ASP A 425 4.59 9.14 29.99
N VAL A 426 4.08 9.10 28.75
CA VAL A 426 4.82 8.50 27.64
C VAL A 426 5.86 9.50 27.17
N ALA A 427 7.11 9.04 27.04
CA ALA A 427 8.20 9.90 26.59
C ALA A 427 7.96 10.39 25.15
N ALA A 428 8.02 11.70 24.96
CA ALA A 428 8.09 12.31 23.63
C ALA A 428 9.48 12.10 23.03
N GLY A 429 9.55 12.14 21.70
CA GLY A 429 10.82 12.12 20.98
C GLY A 429 10.89 11.06 19.88
N PRO A 430 12.12 10.76 19.43
CA PRO A 430 12.36 9.76 18.40
C PRO A 430 11.88 8.38 18.83
N VAL A 431 11.13 7.70 17.96
CA VAL A 431 10.77 6.30 18.11
C VAL A 431 11.95 5.46 17.67
N ALA A 432 12.45 4.60 18.55
CA ALA A 432 13.63 3.81 18.26
C ALA A 432 13.36 2.80 17.13
N MET A 433 14.18 2.85 16.08
CA MET A 433 14.17 1.83 15.05
C MET A 433 14.72 0.51 15.59
N THR A 434 13.96 -0.57 15.40
CA THR A 434 14.38 -1.91 15.80
C THR A 434 15.49 -2.45 14.90
N ASP A 435 16.25 -3.45 15.39
CA ASP A 435 17.29 -4.09 14.58
C ASP A 435 16.74 -4.71 13.29
N ALA A 436 15.52 -5.28 13.33
CA ALA A 436 14.87 -5.84 12.16
C ALA A 436 14.51 -4.77 11.13
N GLN A 437 13.97 -3.63 11.58
CA GLN A 437 13.70 -2.48 10.70
C GLN A 437 15.00 -1.91 10.13
N ARG A 438 16.07 -1.79 10.92
CA ARG A 438 17.39 -1.34 10.46
C ARG A 438 17.95 -2.23 9.36
N GLN A 439 17.87 -3.55 9.54
CA GLN A 439 18.32 -4.52 8.54
C GLN A 439 17.48 -4.47 7.26
N ALA A 440 16.15 -4.38 7.38
CA ALA A 440 15.26 -4.23 6.24
C ALA A 440 15.57 -2.94 5.46
N LYS A 441 15.79 -1.83 6.17
CA LYS A 441 16.13 -0.54 5.56
C LYS A 441 17.49 -0.58 4.88
N MET A 442 18.50 -1.20 5.50
CA MET A 442 19.81 -1.38 4.89
C MET A 442 19.73 -2.19 3.59
N ALA A 443 18.94 -3.26 3.56
CA ALA A 443 18.75 -4.08 2.36
C ALA A 443 18.03 -3.32 1.26
N SER A 444 16.95 -2.59 1.58
CA SER A 444 16.24 -1.73 0.62
C SER A 444 17.16 -0.65 0.05
N MET A 445 17.83 0.13 0.89
CA MET A 445 18.76 1.18 0.43
C MET A 445 19.90 0.62 -0.42
N LEU A 446 20.35 -0.62 -0.15
CA LEU A 446 21.39 -1.25 -0.96
C LEU A 446 20.88 -1.55 -2.35
N GLU A 447 19.70 -2.16 -2.48
CA GLU A 447 19.11 -2.44 -3.78
C GLU A 447 18.76 -1.15 -4.55
N ASP A 448 18.26 -0.13 -3.87
CA ASP A 448 17.99 1.19 -4.49
C ASP A 448 19.27 1.80 -5.06
N ARG A 449 20.36 1.85 -4.27
CA ARG A 449 21.66 2.37 -4.74
C ARG A 449 22.25 1.55 -5.88
N LYS A 450 22.08 0.22 -5.87
CA LYS A 450 22.55 -0.63 -6.97
C LYS A 450 21.75 -0.37 -8.25
N ALA A 451 20.42 -0.23 -8.14
CA ALA A 451 19.56 0.09 -9.26
C ALA A 451 19.90 1.46 -9.86
N GLU A 452 20.06 2.49 -9.02
CA GLU A 452 20.50 3.83 -9.44
C GLU A 452 21.87 3.79 -10.13
N ALA A 453 22.85 3.09 -9.53
CA ALA A 453 24.20 2.97 -10.10
C ALA A 453 24.19 2.24 -11.45
N PHE A 454 23.40 1.17 -11.58
CA PHE A 454 23.27 0.45 -12.84
C PHE A 454 22.57 1.29 -13.91
N SER A 455 21.50 2.00 -13.54
CA SER A 455 20.78 2.91 -14.44
C SER A 455 21.69 4.01 -14.98
N ALA A 456 22.40 4.70 -14.09
CA ALA A 456 23.38 5.71 -14.47
C ALA A 456 24.48 5.15 -15.37
N LYS A 457 24.90 3.89 -15.13
CA LYS A 457 25.90 3.23 -15.97
C LYS A 457 25.37 2.89 -17.36
N LEU A 458 24.11 2.47 -17.45
CA LEU A 458 23.43 2.21 -18.71
C LEU A 458 23.29 3.48 -19.55
N ASP A 459 22.90 4.60 -18.94
CA ASP A 459 22.82 5.89 -19.63
C ASP A 459 24.20 6.32 -20.16
N GLU A 460 25.27 6.09 -19.39
CA GLU A 460 26.64 6.34 -19.84
C GLU A 460 27.02 5.50 -21.07
N TRP A 461 26.59 4.23 -21.12
CA TRP A 461 26.81 3.35 -22.27
C TRP A 461 25.97 3.73 -23.50
N ILE A 462 24.74 4.20 -23.29
CA ILE A 462 23.87 4.68 -24.37
C ILE A 462 24.45 5.96 -24.96
N ALA A 463 24.87 6.92 -24.14
CA ALA A 463 25.51 8.16 -24.59
C ALA A 463 26.83 7.89 -25.33
N ALA A 464 27.55 6.82 -24.99
CA ALA A 464 28.76 6.39 -25.68
C ALA A 464 28.48 5.60 -26.99
N SER A 465 27.24 5.18 -27.22
CA SER A 465 26.84 4.41 -28.40
C SER A 465 26.56 5.34 -29.59
N ASN A 466 26.79 4.85 -30.81
CA ASN A 466 26.44 5.59 -32.02
C ASN A 466 25.00 5.24 -32.43
N ILE A 467 24.05 6.11 -32.09
CA ILE A 467 22.63 5.92 -32.39
C ILE A 467 22.22 6.90 -33.50
N THR A 468 21.52 6.39 -34.51
CA THR A 468 20.92 7.20 -35.57
C THR A 468 19.46 6.80 -35.75
N TYR A 469 18.55 7.72 -35.48
CA TYR A 469 17.11 7.55 -35.70
C TYR A 469 16.76 7.89 -37.15
N THR A 470 15.82 7.16 -37.74
CA THR A 470 15.36 7.44 -39.11
C THR A 470 14.23 8.46 -39.16
N GLY A 471 13.62 8.78 -38.01
CA GLY A 471 12.42 9.60 -37.89
C GLY A 471 11.11 8.86 -38.17
N VAL A 472 11.17 7.54 -38.41
CA VAL A 472 9.96 6.69 -38.56
C VAL A 472 9.23 6.54 -37.21
N ILE A 473 10.00 6.33 -36.14
CA ILE A 473 9.54 6.39 -34.76
C ILE A 473 10.38 7.47 -34.09
N LEU A 474 9.73 8.33 -33.30
CA LEU A 474 10.42 9.39 -32.56
C LEU A 474 11.33 8.78 -31.49
N SER A 475 12.46 9.41 -31.26
CA SER A 475 13.21 9.25 -30.01
C SER A 475 12.50 9.99 -28.87
N TYR A 476 12.87 9.72 -27.62
CA TYR A 476 12.34 10.45 -26.47
C TYR A 476 12.59 11.96 -26.56
N GLU A 477 13.79 12.37 -26.96
CA GLU A 477 14.12 13.80 -27.13
C GLU A 477 13.24 14.46 -28.21
N GLU A 478 13.00 13.78 -29.33
CA GLU A 478 12.13 14.28 -30.40
C GLU A 478 10.67 14.35 -29.96
N LEU A 479 10.21 13.37 -29.16
CA LEU A 479 8.86 13.34 -28.60
C LEU A 479 8.66 14.47 -27.57
N GLU A 480 9.60 14.67 -26.65
CA GLU A 480 9.58 15.77 -25.68
C GLU A 480 9.61 17.14 -26.36
N ALA A 481 10.47 17.31 -27.38
CA ALA A 481 10.52 18.55 -28.16
C ALA A 481 9.19 18.82 -28.88
N ALA A 482 8.51 17.77 -29.36
CA ALA A 482 7.18 17.91 -29.96
C ALA A 482 6.14 18.40 -28.94
N TYR A 483 6.12 17.82 -27.73
CA TYR A 483 5.25 18.28 -26.64
C TYR A 483 5.52 19.74 -26.24
N ALA A 484 6.79 20.11 -26.10
CA ALA A 484 7.16 21.47 -25.71
C ALA A 484 6.72 22.51 -26.76
N ALA A 485 6.86 22.19 -28.05
CA ALA A 485 6.44 23.07 -29.14
C ALA A 485 4.92 23.29 -29.18
N GLU A 486 4.12 22.25 -28.90
CA GLU A 486 2.65 22.39 -28.85
C GLU A 486 2.19 23.18 -27.63
N ALA A 487 2.85 23.01 -26.47
CA ALA A 487 2.57 23.82 -25.29
C ALA A 487 2.84 25.31 -25.55
N GLU A 488 3.93 25.64 -26.25
CA GLU A 488 4.26 27.01 -26.67
C GLU A 488 3.24 27.55 -27.68
N GLU A 489 2.81 26.75 -28.67
CA GLU A 489 1.80 27.15 -29.67
C GLU A 489 0.41 27.35 -29.05
N ALA A 490 0.02 26.51 -28.08
CA ALA A 490 -1.22 26.65 -27.31
C ALA A 490 -1.20 27.91 -26.43
N GLU A 491 -0.05 28.22 -25.82
CA GLU A 491 0.16 29.45 -25.06
C GLU A 491 0.07 30.68 -25.98
N GLU A 492 0.73 30.68 -27.14
CA GLU A 492 0.65 31.77 -28.13
C GLU A 492 -0.77 31.99 -28.67
N MET A 493 -1.51 30.92 -28.99
CA MET A 493 -2.92 31.03 -29.42
C MET A 493 -3.85 31.57 -28.32
N SER A 494 -3.56 31.26 -27.05
CA SER A 494 -4.32 31.79 -25.91
C SER A 494 -4.10 33.29 -25.70
N VAL A 495 -2.90 33.80 -26.07
CA VAL A 495 -2.52 35.21 -25.97
C VAL A 495 -3.09 36.01 -27.15
N GLU A 496 -3.12 35.46 -28.38
CA GLU A 496 -3.77 36.12 -29.54
C GLU A 496 -5.31 36.18 -29.44
N GLY A 497 -5.93 35.28 -28.66
CA GLY A 497 -7.38 35.29 -28.37
C GLY A 497 -7.84 36.40 -27.41
N LEU A 498 -6.91 37.20 -26.86
CA LEU A 498 -7.16 38.26 -25.87
C LEU A 498 -6.83 39.68 -26.38
N GLU A 499 -6.69 39.91 -27.69
CA GLU A 499 -6.71 41.28 -28.22
C GLU A 499 -8.17 41.80 -28.36
N PRO A 500 -8.46 43.04 -27.87
CA PRO A 500 -9.83 43.54 -27.64
C PRO A 500 -10.66 43.90 -28.88
#